data_AF-A0A1H0X6K3-F1
#
_entry.id   AF-A0A1H0X6K3-F1
#
_cell.length_a   1.000
_cell.length_b   1.000
_cell.length_c   1.000
_cell.angle_alpha   90.00
_cell.angle_beta   90.00
_cell.angle_gamma   90.00
#
_symmetry.space_group_name_H-M   'P 1'
#
loop_
_entity.id
_entity.type
_entity.pdbx_description
1 polymer ?
#
loop_
_entity_poly.entity_id
_entity_poly.type
_entity_poly.pdbx_seq_one_letter_code
_entity_poly.pdbx_strand_id
1 'polypeptide(L)'
;MLPKLTTMQQPMTRGEFEERIYLTFEQIETGQLHPSGLDGLLDVRHLPNGRIDMLSVNEMVRLNANMSHRMIATDMGEMLRQMASKEEACKGGEDDEIFEDKS
;
A
#
# COMPACT_ATOMS: atom_id res chain seq x y z
N MET A 1 15.23 -15.03 -12.65
CA MET A 1 14.29 -15.60 -11.65
C MET A 1 13.01 -14.80 -11.71
N LEU A 2 11.84 -15.45 -11.81
CA LEU A 2 10.56 -14.74 -11.74
C LEU A 2 10.28 -14.32 -10.28
N PRO A 3 9.71 -13.13 -10.03
CA PRO A 3 9.33 -12.72 -8.69
C PRO A 3 8.30 -13.70 -8.11
N LYS A 4 8.44 -14.06 -6.83
CA LYS A 4 7.44 -14.87 -6.12
C LYS A 4 6.13 -14.07 -6.04
N LEU A 5 5.06 -14.63 -6.59
CA LEU A 5 3.71 -14.07 -6.43
C LEU A 5 3.31 -14.18 -4.95
N THR A 6 3.06 -13.03 -4.31
CA THR A 6 2.57 -12.98 -2.94
C THR A 6 1.07 -12.75 -2.92
N THR A 7 0.37 -13.46 -2.03
CA THR A 7 -1.07 -13.29 -1.83
C THR A 7 -1.35 -11.94 -1.18
N MET A 8 -2.32 -11.21 -1.71
CA MET A 8 -2.77 -9.94 -1.11
C MET A 8 -3.53 -10.22 0.19
N GLN A 9 -3.26 -9.42 1.23
CA GLN A 9 -3.98 -9.49 2.49
C GLN A 9 -5.45 -9.13 2.29
N GLN A 10 -6.35 -10.05 2.66
CA GLN A 10 -7.79 -9.87 2.60
C GLN A 10 -8.32 -9.49 3.99
N PRO A 11 -9.39 -8.67 4.07
CA PRO A 11 -10.02 -8.35 5.33
C PRO A 11 -10.74 -9.59 5.86
N MET A 12 -10.58 -9.85 7.15
CA MET A 12 -11.15 -11.03 7.83
C MET A 12 -12.48 -10.69 8.48
N THR A 13 -12.74 -9.41 8.72
CA THR A 13 -13.96 -8.92 9.32
C THR A 13 -14.69 -7.95 8.41
N ARG A 14 -16.01 -7.84 8.60
CA ARG A 14 -16.81 -6.84 7.91
C ARG A 14 -16.36 -5.41 8.24
N GLY A 15 -15.92 -5.16 9.47
CA GLY A 15 -15.43 -3.85 9.89
C GLY A 15 -14.20 -3.42 9.10
N GLU A 16 -13.20 -4.31 9.00
CA GLU A 16 -12.00 -4.08 8.17
C GLU A 16 -12.34 -3.87 6.70
N PHE A 17 -13.32 -4.60 6.18
CA PHE A 17 -13.74 -4.42 4.80
C PHE A 17 -14.35 -3.04 4.55
N GLU A 18 -15.24 -2.60 5.44
CA GLU A 18 -15.86 -1.28 5.34
C GLU A 18 -14.84 -0.16 5.50
N GLU A 19 -13.93 -0.28 6.47
CA GLU A 19 -12.81 0.64 6.66
C GLU A 19 -11.99 0.83 5.38
N ARG A 20 -11.62 -0.26 4.70
CA ARG A 20 -10.87 -0.20 3.44
C ARG A 20 -11.62 0.57 2.34
N ILE A 21 -12.93 0.39 2.24
CA ILE A 21 -13.74 1.14 1.27
C ILE A 21 -13.77 2.62 1.65
N TYR A 22 -14.00 2.96 2.93
CA TYR A 22 -13.99 4.36 3.38
C TYR A 22 -12.64 5.05 3.14
N LEU A 23 -11.53 4.37 3.44
CA LEU A 23 -10.19 4.89 3.14
C LEU A 23 -10.01 5.13 1.64
N THR A 24 -10.53 4.24 0.80
CA THR A 24 -10.46 4.42 -0.66
C THR A 24 -11.25 5.64 -1.10
N PHE A 25 -12.43 5.90 -0.51
CA PHE A 25 -13.18 7.14 -0.76
C PHE A 25 -12.41 8.38 -0.31
N GLU A 26 -11.83 8.36 0.90
CA GLU A 26 -11.03 9.47 1.42
C GLU A 26 -9.84 9.78 0.53
N GLN A 27 -9.16 8.76 -0.01
CA GLN A 27 -8.06 8.97 -0.96
C GLN A 27 -8.49 9.64 -2.27
N ILE A 28 -9.70 9.37 -2.72
CA ILE A 28 -10.26 10.02 -3.92
C ILE A 28 -10.62 11.47 -3.60
N GLU A 29 -11.29 11.71 -2.48
CA GLU A 29 -11.69 13.05 -2.03
C GLU A 29 -10.48 13.96 -1.80
N THR A 30 -9.41 13.42 -1.23
CA THR A 30 -8.14 14.14 -0.99
C THR A 30 -7.27 14.26 -2.25
N GLY A 31 -7.66 13.62 -3.35
CA GLY A 31 -6.93 13.64 -4.62
C GLY A 31 -5.66 12.78 -4.64
N GLN A 32 -5.45 11.93 -3.62
CA GLN A 32 -4.34 10.97 -3.57
C GLN A 32 -4.51 9.82 -4.56
N LEU A 33 -5.75 9.51 -4.95
CA LEU A 33 -6.08 8.46 -5.90
C LEU A 33 -7.01 9.03 -6.97
N HIS A 34 -6.61 8.90 -8.23
CA HIS A 34 -7.42 9.39 -9.35
C HIS A 34 -8.62 8.46 -9.59
N PRO A 35 -9.85 8.99 -9.79
CA PRO A 35 -11.06 8.17 -9.89
C PRO A 35 -11.12 7.27 -11.13
N SER A 36 -10.24 7.45 -12.12
CA SER A 36 -10.19 6.59 -13.31
C SER A 36 -9.85 5.15 -12.96
N GLY A 37 -10.70 4.20 -13.36
CA GLY A 37 -10.51 2.77 -13.08
C GLY A 37 -11.06 2.31 -11.73
N LEU A 38 -11.71 3.19 -10.99
CA LEU A 38 -12.44 2.88 -9.75
C LEU A 38 -13.93 2.61 -10.02
N ASP A 39 -14.20 1.83 -11.06
CA ASP A 39 -15.55 1.53 -11.49
C ASP A 39 -16.35 0.84 -10.38
N GLY A 40 -17.60 1.29 -10.21
CA GLY A 40 -18.52 0.77 -9.21
C GLY A 40 -18.35 1.34 -7.81
N LEU A 41 -17.32 2.15 -7.53
CA LEU A 41 -17.15 2.75 -6.20
C LEU A 41 -18.27 3.76 -5.91
N LEU A 42 -18.70 4.54 -6.91
CA LEU A 42 -19.83 5.47 -6.79
C LEU A 42 -21.19 4.77 -6.64
N ASP A 43 -21.28 3.49 -6.99
CA ASP A 43 -22.50 2.69 -6.87
C ASP A 43 -22.68 2.08 -5.48
N VAL A 44 -21.65 2.19 -4.61
CA VAL A 44 -21.70 1.71 -3.24
C VAL A 44 -22.69 2.54 -2.43
N ARG A 45 -23.73 1.87 -1.94
CA ARG A 45 -24.79 2.48 -1.15
C ARG A 45 -24.52 2.34 0.33
N HIS A 46 -25.09 3.27 1.10
CA HIS A 46 -25.06 3.26 2.54
C HIS A 46 -26.45 2.89 3.10
N LEU A 47 -26.46 2.05 4.12
CA LEU A 47 -27.62 1.74 4.93
C LEU A 47 -27.97 2.95 5.83
N PRO A 48 -29.21 3.03 6.36
CA PRO A 48 -29.63 4.15 7.21
C PRO A 48 -28.80 4.36 8.48
N ASN A 49 -28.09 3.31 8.92
CA ASN A 49 -27.17 3.37 10.06
C ASN A 49 -25.76 3.83 9.68
N GLY A 50 -25.56 4.30 8.44
CA GLY A 50 -24.29 4.77 7.92
C GLY A 50 -23.35 3.68 7.41
N ARG A 51 -23.67 2.39 7.59
CA ARG A 51 -22.82 1.29 7.13
C ARG A 51 -22.95 1.03 5.64
N ILE A 52 -21.97 0.38 5.05
CA ILE A 52 -22.02 -0.04 3.66
C ILE A 52 -23.07 -1.14 3.46
N ASP A 53 -23.90 -0.98 2.42
CA ASP A 53 -24.76 -2.03 1.90
C ASP A 53 -23.92 -3.01 1.08
N MET A 54 -23.58 -4.15 1.67
CA MET A 54 -22.75 -5.17 1.02
C MET A 54 -23.34 -5.70 -0.29
N LEU A 55 -24.65 -5.58 -0.51
CA LEU A 55 -25.29 -5.99 -1.77
C LEU A 55 -25.05 -5.00 -2.92
N SER A 56 -24.63 -3.78 -2.61
CA SER A 56 -24.25 -2.78 -3.60
C SER A 56 -22.79 -2.87 -4.03
N VAL A 57 -21.99 -3.68 -3.33
CA VAL A 57 -20.55 -3.80 -3.56
C VAL A 57 -20.29 -4.86 -4.63
N ASN A 58 -19.69 -4.45 -5.74
CA ASN A 58 -19.23 -5.37 -6.79
C ASN A 58 -17.80 -5.87 -6.53
N GLU A 59 -17.35 -6.82 -7.35
CA GLU A 59 -16.01 -7.40 -7.22
C GLU A 59 -14.88 -6.38 -7.50
N MET A 60 -15.12 -5.41 -8.37
CA MET A 60 -14.13 -4.38 -8.71
C MET A 60 -13.85 -3.47 -7.51
N VAL A 61 -14.90 -3.04 -6.81
CA VAL A 61 -14.79 -2.29 -5.55
C VAL A 61 -13.98 -3.07 -4.53
N ARG A 62 -14.24 -4.38 -4.39
CA ARG A 62 -13.51 -5.25 -3.46
C ARG A 62 -12.02 -5.31 -3.80
N LEU A 63 -11.67 -5.45 -5.09
CA LEU A 63 -10.29 -5.50 -5.55
C LEU A 63 -9.59 -4.15 -5.33
N ASN A 64 -10.22 -3.06 -5.74
CA ASN A 64 -9.68 -1.71 -5.60
C ASN A 64 -9.44 -1.35 -4.13
N ALA A 65 -10.41 -1.59 -3.24
CA ALA A 65 -10.25 -1.32 -1.81
C ALA A 65 -9.08 -2.11 -1.19
N ASN A 66 -8.89 -3.37 -1.61
CA ASN A 66 -7.76 -4.17 -1.12
C ASN A 66 -6.42 -3.71 -1.68
N MET A 67 -6.37 -3.30 -2.95
CA MET A 67 -5.17 -2.74 -3.57
C MET A 67 -4.78 -1.41 -2.93
N SER A 68 -5.74 -0.49 -2.77
CA SER A 68 -5.55 0.81 -2.12
C SER A 68 -5.06 0.64 -0.69
N HIS A 69 -5.70 -0.22 0.10
CA HIS A 69 -5.23 -0.52 1.46
C HIS A 69 -3.80 -1.05 1.49
N ARG A 70 -3.40 -1.92 0.55
CA ARG A 70 -2.01 -2.39 0.47
C ARG A 70 -1.06 -1.25 0.12
N MET A 71 -1.42 -0.35 -0.78
CA MET A 71 -0.58 0.81 -1.12
C MET A 71 -0.38 1.75 0.08
N ILE A 72 -1.42 1.96 0.89
CA ILE A 72 -1.34 2.74 2.14
C ILE A 72 -0.48 2.02 3.19
N ALA A 73 -0.78 0.73 3.43
CA ALA A 73 -0.14 -0.06 4.48
C ALA A 73 1.32 -0.38 4.15
N THR A 74 1.70 -0.39 2.87
CA THR A 74 3.10 -0.40 2.46
C THR A 74 3.67 0.99 2.75
N ASP A 75 4.01 1.22 4.02
CA ASP A 75 4.54 2.47 4.54
C ASP A 75 5.64 3.00 3.61
N MET A 76 5.33 4.08 2.89
CA MET A 76 6.31 4.81 2.07
C MET A 76 7.51 5.21 2.94
N GLY A 77 7.31 5.40 4.25
CA GLY A 77 8.36 5.61 5.25
C GLY A 77 9.24 4.39 5.50
N GLU A 78 8.69 3.17 5.49
CA GLU A 78 9.47 1.93 5.61
C GLU A 78 10.26 1.66 4.32
N MET A 79 9.66 1.93 3.15
CA MET A 79 10.34 1.87 1.86
C MET A 79 11.46 2.92 1.74
N LEU A 80 11.22 4.17 2.16
CA LEU A 80 12.23 5.24 2.20
C LEU A 80 13.35 4.91 3.20
N ARG A 81 13.03 4.37 4.38
CA ARG A 81 14.04 3.89 5.35
C ARG A 81 14.89 2.75 4.80
N GLN A 82 14.30 1.81 4.07
CA GLN A 82 15.04 0.73 3.40
C GLN A 82 15.94 1.23 2.26
N MET A 83 15.55 2.31 1.55
CA MET A 83 16.41 2.93 0.55
C MET A 83 17.59 3.67 1.20
N ALA A 84 17.33 4.43 2.24
CA ALA A 84 18.37 5.17 2.99
C ALA A 84 19.42 4.23 3.62
N SER A 85 19.00 3.10 4.22
CA SER A 85 19.92 2.11 4.78
C SER A 85 20.74 1.35 3.73
N LYS A 86 20.26 1.31 2.48
CA LYS A 86 20.96 0.65 1.36
C LYS A 86 22.02 1.56 0.72
N GLU A 87 21.88 2.87 0.80
CA GLU A 87 22.90 3.84 0.38
C GLU A 87 24.14 3.82 1.30
N GLU A 88 23.96 3.57 2.59
CA GLU A 88 25.07 3.44 3.55
C GLU A 88 25.90 2.17 3.32
N ALA A 89 25.27 1.08 2.87
CA ALA A 89 25.95 -0.19 2.57
C ALA A 89 26.86 -0.13 1.32
N CYS A 90 26.61 0.78 0.38
CA CYS A 90 27.44 0.95 -0.82
C CYS A 90 28.64 1.90 -0.62
N LYS A 91 28.71 2.64 0.49
CA LYS A 91 29.84 3.56 0.78
C LYS A 91 30.96 2.94 1.62
N GLY A 92 30.81 1.71 2.11
CA GLY A 92 31.77 1.06 3.00
C GLY A 92 32.80 0.15 2.31
N GLY A 93 33.19 0.43 1.07
CA GLY A 93 34.00 -0.47 0.24
C GLY A 93 35.12 0.20 -0.55
N GLU A 94 35.85 1.13 0.08
CA GLU A 94 37.16 1.67 -0.33
C GLU A 94 37.59 2.44 0.94
N ASP A 95 38.37 1.82 1.83
CA ASP A 95 39.77 2.22 2.04
C ASP A 95 40.43 1.23 3.03
N ASP A 96 40.80 0.03 2.57
CA ASP A 96 41.71 -0.86 3.30
C ASP A 96 42.85 -1.28 2.36
N GLU A 97 43.82 -0.39 2.13
CA GLU A 97 45.15 -0.74 1.64
C GLU A 97 46.20 -0.16 2.61
N ILE A 98 46.71 -1.07 3.43
CA ILE A 98 47.82 -0.90 4.37
C ILE A 98 49.11 -0.62 3.59
N PHE A 99 49.93 0.33 4.03
CA PHE A 99 51.38 0.16 3.95
C PHE A 99 52.07 0.75 5.18
N GLU A 100 52.50 -0.15 6.06
CA GLU A 100 53.62 0.12 6.97
C GLU A 100 54.86 0.39 6.11
N ASP A 101 55.56 1.50 6.35
CA ASP A 101 57.00 1.48 6.12
C ASP A 101 57.75 2.15 7.27
N LYS A 102 58.69 1.39 7.79
CA LYS A 102 59.62 1.76 8.86
C LYS A 102 60.84 2.39 8.22
N SER A 103 61.28 3.54 8.71
CA SER A 103 62.70 3.90 8.87
C SER A 103 62.85 5.15 9.72
#